data_AF-A0A9E3LTV4-F1
#
_entry.id   AF-A0A9E3LTV4-F1
#
_cell.length_a   1.000
_cell.length_b   1.000
_cell.length_c   1.000
_cell.angle_alpha   90.00
_cell.angle_beta   90.00
_cell.angle_gamma   90.00
#
_symmetry.space_group_name_H-M   'P 1'
#
loop_
_entity.id
_entity.type
_entity.pdbx_description
1 polymer ?
#
loop_
_entity_poly.entity_id
_entity_poly.type
_entity_poly.pdbx_seq_one_letter_code
_entity_poly.pdbx_strand_id
1 'polypeptide(L)'
;MQYNQFIESYPLLNSFLVEWAAGRIAGTSEHLESEIRGQINFLQHQYQEAKLRLPIMRRWAEFDGWVLSEHINAQAREDEECQYVQQQLLEAKYGLANIKKLDIIPTLQQRQQAAEEVKEYIEVLQHPSAQDFLKWTPRLSAREKHFLERLPVMFRDEGTNFRIRFSATYDWWYLGDRSYDILTELVEQNFKSGDRTTAFITYNAYDVRCLNAQSVMFVDVDLDPEQVALYSEPWGRYGLKHRTQESEILSLVATTVKDFDLRFEAYRTAAGMRLIETSREWNPESEESLGLQERLGCDRLFQNLCKTQRTYRARLEPKPWRNGETVCHHIGSYGKAPENAIALQIKQIHDAWCLGDGDLG
;
A
#
# COMPACT_ATOMS: atom_id res chain seq x y z
N MET A 1 25.42 4.60 10.11
CA MET A 1 25.92 3.98 8.87
C MET A 1 26.41 5.07 7.92
N GLN A 2 27.70 5.08 7.59
CA GLN A 2 28.19 6.07 6.61
C GLN A 2 27.51 5.86 5.24
N TYR A 3 27.32 6.92 4.45
CA TYR A 3 26.64 6.80 3.16
C TYR A 3 27.31 5.78 2.22
N ASN A 4 28.63 5.67 2.25
CA ASN A 4 29.36 4.66 1.48
C ASN A 4 28.94 3.22 1.88
N GLN A 5 28.77 2.96 3.18
CA GLN A 5 28.28 1.67 3.67
C GLN A 5 26.83 1.42 3.23
N PHE A 6 26.01 2.48 3.14
CA PHE A 6 24.65 2.40 2.61
C PHE A 6 24.63 2.03 1.14
N ILE A 7 25.46 2.67 0.31
CA ILE A 7 25.55 2.35 -1.11
C ILE A 7 26.05 0.91 -1.31
N GLU A 8 27.02 0.46 -0.53
CA GLU A 8 27.52 -0.91 -0.61
C GLU A 8 26.46 -1.94 -0.20
N SER A 9 25.72 -1.67 0.86
CA SER A 9 24.71 -2.59 1.39
C SER A 9 23.39 -2.55 0.60
N TYR A 10 23.07 -1.40 0.00
CA TYR A 10 21.78 -1.10 -0.61
C TYR A 10 21.92 -0.28 -1.91
N PRO A 11 22.74 -0.72 -2.90
CA PRO A 11 23.05 0.08 -4.09
C PRO A 11 21.81 0.42 -4.93
N LEU A 12 20.92 -0.55 -5.00
CA LEU A 12 19.64 -0.47 -5.68
C LEU A 12 18.67 0.53 -5.03
N LEU A 13 18.67 0.59 -3.69
CA LEU A 13 17.82 1.53 -2.96
C LEU A 13 18.35 2.97 -3.09
N ASN A 14 19.67 3.12 -3.07
CA ASN A 14 20.30 4.39 -3.35
C ASN A 14 19.88 4.94 -4.72
N SER A 15 19.90 4.09 -5.76
CA SER A 15 19.47 4.48 -7.11
C SER A 15 18.05 5.05 -7.13
N PHE A 16 17.09 4.40 -6.46
CA PHE A 16 15.72 4.90 -6.38
C PHE A 16 15.59 6.22 -5.65
N LEU A 17 16.25 6.35 -4.50
CA LEU A 17 16.24 7.60 -3.76
C LEU A 17 16.78 8.75 -4.61
N VAL A 18 17.86 8.51 -5.36
CA VAL A 18 18.44 9.51 -6.26
C VAL A 18 17.49 9.84 -7.41
N GLU A 19 16.86 8.85 -8.04
CA GLU A 19 15.91 9.14 -9.13
C GLU A 19 14.62 9.82 -8.63
N TRP A 20 14.10 9.47 -7.45
CA TRP A 20 12.96 10.16 -6.84
C TRP A 20 13.30 11.59 -6.46
N ALA A 21 14.46 11.80 -5.82
CA ALA A 21 14.95 13.14 -5.51
C ALA A 21 15.22 13.96 -6.78
N ALA A 22 15.74 13.34 -7.85
CA ALA A 22 15.94 13.99 -9.13
C ALA A 22 14.59 14.36 -9.78
N GLY A 23 13.61 13.47 -9.72
CA GLY A 23 12.23 13.72 -10.16
C GLY A 23 11.60 14.89 -9.41
N ARG A 24 11.81 14.94 -8.09
CA ARG A 24 11.40 16.03 -7.21
C ARG A 24 12.05 17.37 -7.58
N ILE A 25 13.37 17.40 -7.70
CA ILE A 25 14.12 18.61 -8.08
C ILE A 25 13.72 19.08 -9.48
N ALA A 26 13.44 18.17 -10.41
CA ALA A 26 13.03 18.49 -11.76
C ALA A 26 11.54 18.86 -11.88
N GLY A 27 10.71 18.56 -10.88
CA GLY A 27 9.27 18.76 -10.94
C GLY A 27 8.61 17.87 -12.01
N THR A 28 9.01 16.61 -12.11
CA THR A 28 8.44 15.68 -13.09
C THR A 28 6.95 15.47 -12.85
N SER A 29 6.20 15.15 -13.90
CA SER A 29 4.76 14.90 -13.77
C SER A 29 4.46 13.75 -12.81
N GLU A 30 5.28 12.69 -12.83
CA GLU A 30 5.14 11.58 -11.88
C GLU A 30 5.32 12.04 -10.43
N HIS A 31 6.35 12.85 -10.15
CA HIS A 31 6.58 13.39 -8.81
C HIS A 31 5.42 14.29 -8.36
N LEU A 32 5.01 15.24 -9.21
CA LEU A 32 3.92 16.16 -8.90
C LEU A 32 2.60 15.42 -8.67
N GLU A 33 2.31 14.40 -9.49
CA GLU A 33 1.15 13.52 -9.27
C GLU A 33 1.24 12.79 -7.93
N SER A 34 2.40 12.21 -7.61
CA SER A 34 2.65 11.51 -6.35
C SER A 34 2.44 12.41 -5.12
N GLU A 35 2.95 13.64 -5.16
CA GLU A 35 2.79 14.61 -4.07
C GLU A 35 1.34 15.04 -3.90
N ILE A 36 0.63 15.33 -4.99
CA ILE A 36 -0.79 15.69 -4.91
C ILE A 36 -1.62 14.50 -4.41
N ARG A 37 -1.29 13.26 -4.82
CA ARG A 37 -1.92 12.03 -4.27
C ARG A 37 -1.68 11.90 -2.76
N GLY A 38 -0.45 12.13 -2.30
CA GLY A 38 -0.11 12.15 -0.88
C GLY A 38 -0.90 13.22 -0.11
N GLN A 39 -1.02 14.43 -0.68
CA GLN A 39 -1.80 15.52 -0.11
C GLN A 39 -3.30 15.17 -0.01
N ILE A 40 -3.86 14.57 -1.06
CA ILE A 40 -5.26 14.10 -1.07
C ILE A 40 -5.50 13.09 0.05
N ASN A 41 -4.64 12.07 0.18
CA ASN A 41 -4.72 11.06 1.24
C ASN A 41 -4.66 11.71 2.63
N PHE A 42 -3.72 12.62 2.85
CA PHE A 42 -3.60 13.35 4.11
C PHE A 42 -4.86 14.17 4.43
N LEU A 43 -5.39 14.92 3.46
CA LEU A 43 -6.58 15.74 3.65
C LEU A 43 -7.83 14.89 3.89
N GLN A 44 -7.93 13.71 3.29
CA GLN A 44 -9.03 12.78 3.57
C GLN A 44 -8.98 12.26 5.00
N HIS A 45 -7.79 11.91 5.50
CA HIS A 45 -7.62 11.55 6.91
C HIS A 45 -8.01 12.70 7.84
N GLN A 46 -7.50 13.92 7.58
CA GLN A 46 -7.86 15.11 8.36
C GLN A 46 -9.38 15.35 8.35
N TYR A 47 -10.05 15.10 7.24
CA TYR A 47 -11.50 15.24 7.14
C TYR A 47 -12.23 14.20 8.01
N GLN A 48 -11.77 12.94 8.06
CA GLN A 48 -12.35 11.95 8.96
C GLN A 48 -12.10 12.30 10.43
N GLU A 49 -10.89 12.76 10.79
CA GLU A 49 -10.59 13.22 12.15
C GLU A 49 -11.47 14.41 12.56
N ALA A 50 -11.65 15.39 11.69
CA ALA A 50 -12.56 16.52 11.92
C ALA A 50 -13.99 16.02 12.19
N LYS A 51 -14.46 15.04 11.41
CA LYS A 51 -15.77 14.40 11.64
C LYS A 51 -15.88 13.72 13.00
N LEU A 52 -14.81 13.08 13.48
CA LEU A 52 -14.78 12.47 14.82
C LEU A 52 -14.87 13.51 15.95
N ARG A 53 -14.49 14.77 15.68
CA ARG A 53 -14.54 15.88 16.65
C ARG A 53 -15.90 16.58 16.70
N LEU A 54 -16.79 16.30 15.74
CA LEU A 54 -18.12 16.91 15.65
C LEU A 54 -18.93 16.74 16.95
N PRO A 55 -19.78 17.73 17.31
CA PRO A 55 -20.59 17.65 18.51
C PRO A 55 -21.48 16.38 18.59
N ILE A 56 -22.01 15.91 17.46
CA ILE A 56 -22.82 14.68 17.42
C ILE A 56 -22.03 13.44 17.86
N MET A 57 -20.72 13.38 17.58
CA MET A 57 -19.88 12.27 17.99
C MET A 57 -19.65 12.23 19.50
N ARG A 58 -19.73 13.38 20.19
CA ARG A 58 -19.68 13.44 21.66
C ARG A 58 -20.98 12.97 22.31
N ARG A 59 -22.09 12.97 21.56
CA ARG A 59 -23.41 12.51 21.98
C ARG A 59 -23.70 11.07 21.57
N TRP A 60 -22.68 10.30 21.20
CA TRP A 60 -22.81 8.93 20.70
C TRP A 60 -23.63 8.01 21.63
N ALA A 61 -23.51 8.19 22.95
CA ALA A 61 -24.29 7.45 23.94
C ALA A 61 -25.81 7.69 23.85
N GLU A 62 -26.24 8.86 23.35
CA GLU A 62 -27.66 9.20 23.15
C GLU A 62 -28.27 8.48 21.92
N PHE A 63 -27.43 7.87 21.10
CA PHE A 63 -27.84 7.14 19.89
C PHE A 63 -27.64 5.62 20.02
N ASP A 64 -27.69 5.08 21.24
CA ASP A 64 -27.48 3.64 21.52
C ASP A 64 -26.19 3.07 20.94
N GLY A 65 -25.15 3.89 20.83
CA GLY A 65 -23.91 3.46 20.21
C GLY A 65 -23.95 3.40 18.68
N TRP A 66 -24.91 4.05 18.02
CA TRP A 66 -24.99 4.10 16.55
C TRP A 66 -25.45 5.47 16.01
N VAL A 67 -24.52 6.26 15.48
CA VAL A 67 -24.86 7.50 14.77
C VAL A 67 -24.91 7.22 13.26
N LEU A 68 -26.06 7.46 12.64
CA LEU A 68 -26.21 7.32 11.18
C LEU A 68 -25.24 8.27 10.46
N SER A 69 -24.59 7.75 9.41
CA SER A 69 -23.61 8.49 8.60
C SER A 69 -24.20 9.77 8.00
N GLU A 70 -25.49 9.77 7.67
CA GLU A 70 -26.21 10.94 7.16
C GLU A 70 -26.24 12.11 8.15
N HIS A 71 -26.44 11.84 9.44
CA HIS A 71 -26.43 12.89 10.47
C HIS A 71 -25.03 13.46 10.69
N ILE A 72 -24.01 12.60 10.68
CA ILE A 72 -22.61 13.04 10.76
C ILE A 72 -22.28 13.92 9.54
N ASN A 73 -22.67 13.47 8.35
CA ASN A 73 -22.43 14.22 7.11
C ASN A 73 -23.21 15.54 7.05
N ALA A 74 -24.41 15.60 7.62
CA ALA A 74 -25.19 16.84 7.70
C ALA A 74 -24.47 17.87 8.60
N GLN A 75 -24.03 17.48 9.79
CA GLN A 75 -23.25 18.38 10.65
C GLN A 75 -21.90 18.75 10.05
N ALA A 76 -21.19 17.82 9.41
CA ALA A 76 -19.92 18.09 8.75
C ALA A 76 -20.04 19.19 7.68
N ARG A 77 -21.20 19.32 7.02
CA ARG A 77 -21.45 20.39 6.04
C ARG A 77 -21.62 21.77 6.67
N GLU A 78 -21.93 21.85 7.95
CA GLU A 78 -22.14 23.10 8.69
C GLU A 78 -20.93 23.46 9.57
N ASP A 79 -20.03 22.51 9.80
CA ASP A 79 -18.84 22.67 10.63
C ASP A 79 -17.67 23.33 9.87
N GLU A 80 -17.07 24.36 10.47
CA GLU A 80 -16.02 25.18 9.85
C GLU A 80 -14.73 24.38 9.55
N GLU A 81 -14.30 23.49 10.47
CA GLU A 81 -13.11 22.65 10.28
C GLU A 81 -13.32 21.67 9.12
N CYS A 82 -14.48 20.99 9.11
CA CYS A 82 -14.86 20.07 8.05
C CYS A 82 -14.95 20.77 6.68
N GLN A 83 -15.59 21.95 6.60
CA GLN A 83 -15.69 22.73 5.36
C GLN A 83 -14.30 23.13 4.84
N TYR A 84 -13.42 23.62 5.72
CA TYR A 84 -12.07 24.03 5.34
C TYR A 84 -11.27 22.86 4.75
N VAL A 85 -11.24 21.73 5.43
CA VAL A 85 -10.51 20.54 4.94
C VAL A 85 -11.13 20.02 3.65
N GLN A 86 -12.47 20.02 3.53
CA GLN A 86 -13.16 19.60 2.32
C GLN A 86 -12.85 20.50 1.12
N GLN A 87 -12.72 21.81 1.33
CA GLN A 87 -12.30 22.75 0.27
C GLN A 87 -10.87 22.46 -0.19
N GLN A 88 -9.93 22.29 0.75
CA GLN A 88 -8.54 21.94 0.42
C GLN A 88 -8.47 20.61 -0.35
N LEU A 89 -9.29 19.62 0.03
CA LEU A 89 -9.36 18.34 -0.65
C LEU A 89 -9.89 18.49 -2.09
N LEU A 90 -10.89 19.35 -2.31
CA LEU A 90 -11.42 19.64 -3.64
C LEU A 90 -10.37 20.32 -4.53
N GLU A 91 -9.63 21.29 -3.98
CA GLU A 91 -8.54 21.98 -4.68
C GLU A 91 -7.43 21.00 -5.09
N ALA A 92 -7.01 20.11 -4.18
CA ALA A 92 -6.00 19.09 -4.47
C ALA A 92 -6.48 18.09 -5.56
N LYS A 93 -7.73 17.60 -5.46
CA LYS A 93 -8.32 16.73 -6.49
C LYS A 93 -8.42 17.41 -7.85
N TYR A 94 -8.80 18.69 -7.88
CA TYR A 94 -8.82 19.48 -9.11
C TYR A 94 -7.41 19.67 -9.68
N GLY A 95 -6.42 19.93 -8.82
CA GLY A 95 -5.02 20.02 -9.21
C GLY A 95 -4.52 18.73 -9.86
N LEU A 96 -4.85 17.57 -9.28
CA LEU A 96 -4.47 16.28 -9.85
C LEU A 96 -5.14 16.03 -11.21
N ALA A 97 -6.43 16.30 -11.34
CA ALA A 97 -7.17 16.09 -12.59
C ALA A 97 -6.66 16.99 -13.74
N ASN A 98 -6.07 18.15 -13.42
CA ASN A 98 -5.60 19.13 -14.40
C ASN A 98 -4.07 19.19 -14.51
N ILE A 99 -3.35 18.23 -13.92
CA ILE A 99 -1.90 18.19 -14.03
C ILE A 99 -1.49 18.02 -15.49
N LYS A 100 -0.63 18.92 -15.98
CA LYS A 100 -0.08 18.79 -17.33
C LYS A 100 1.00 17.72 -17.28
N LYS A 101 0.71 16.56 -17.89
CA LYS A 101 1.69 15.48 -18.06
C LYS A 101 2.75 15.91 -19.08
N LEU A 102 3.81 16.52 -18.57
CA LEU A 102 5.03 16.84 -19.29
C LEU A 102 6.07 15.76 -18.98
N ASP A 103 6.67 15.20 -20.03
CA ASP A 103 7.79 14.27 -19.94
C ASP A 103 9.08 15.06 -19.64
N ILE A 104 9.18 15.55 -18.40
CA ILE A 104 10.39 16.20 -17.90
C ILE A 104 11.35 15.09 -17.49
N ILE A 105 12.50 15.03 -18.16
CA ILE A 105 13.59 14.13 -17.82
C ILE A 105 14.58 14.92 -16.96
N PRO A 106 14.91 14.48 -15.72
CA PRO A 106 15.90 15.15 -14.88
C PRO A 106 17.25 15.28 -15.59
N THR A 107 17.82 16.48 -15.54
CA THR A 107 19.16 16.74 -16.10
C THR A 107 20.26 16.08 -15.26
N LEU A 108 21.46 15.93 -15.84
CA LEU A 108 22.62 15.41 -15.11
C LEU A 108 22.93 16.24 -13.85
N GLN A 109 22.80 17.57 -13.94
CA GLN A 109 23.02 18.46 -12.80
C GLN A 109 21.99 18.21 -11.69
N GLN A 110 20.73 18.00 -12.04
CA GLN A 110 19.68 17.71 -11.06
C GLN A 110 19.88 16.33 -10.41
N ARG A 111 20.35 15.33 -11.17
CA ARG A 111 20.74 14.02 -10.61
C ARG A 111 21.94 14.11 -9.68
N GLN A 112 22.93 14.94 -10.00
CA GLN A 112 24.05 15.19 -9.10
C GLN A 112 23.60 15.89 -7.81
N GLN A 113 22.74 16.91 -7.92
CA GLN A 113 22.14 17.54 -6.74
C GLN A 113 21.32 16.54 -5.93
N ALA A 114 20.52 15.69 -6.58
CA ALA A 114 19.76 14.64 -5.92
C ALA A 114 20.67 13.71 -5.13
N ALA A 115 21.77 13.23 -5.72
CA ALA A 115 22.73 12.36 -5.04
C ALA A 115 23.34 13.01 -3.78
N GLU A 116 23.62 14.31 -3.81
CA GLU A 116 24.09 15.04 -2.63
C GLU A 116 22.98 15.20 -1.57
N GLU A 117 21.74 15.49 -1.98
CA GLU A 117 20.60 15.53 -1.04
C GLU A 117 20.37 14.17 -0.37
N VAL A 118 20.40 13.08 -1.16
CA VAL A 118 20.26 11.70 -0.66
C VAL A 118 21.35 11.36 0.35
N LYS A 119 22.60 11.66 0.01
CA LYS A 119 23.72 11.48 0.94
C LYS A 119 23.48 12.23 2.24
N GLU A 120 23.13 13.51 2.14
CA GLU A 120 22.95 14.38 3.30
C GLU A 120 21.85 13.83 4.23
N TYR A 121 20.66 13.52 3.71
CA TYR A 121 19.60 13.04 4.58
C TYR A 121 19.84 11.61 5.08
N ILE A 122 20.53 10.74 4.33
CA ILE A 122 20.88 9.40 4.84
C ILE A 122 21.86 9.50 6.02
N GLU A 123 22.83 10.41 5.97
CA GLU A 123 23.82 10.59 7.04
C GLU A 123 23.22 11.31 8.25
N VAL A 124 22.49 12.41 8.01
CA VAL A 124 21.93 13.25 9.08
C VAL A 124 20.75 12.57 9.78
N LEU A 125 19.86 11.90 9.04
CA LEU A 125 18.65 11.32 9.63
C LEU A 125 18.91 10.04 10.43
N GLN A 126 20.15 9.57 10.55
CA GLN A 126 20.50 8.47 11.46
C GLN A 126 20.54 8.91 12.92
N HIS A 127 20.91 10.17 13.14
CA HIS A 127 20.92 10.83 14.44
C HIS A 127 20.32 12.24 14.27
N PRO A 128 19.04 12.34 13.89
CA PRO A 128 18.45 13.60 13.48
C PRO A 128 18.33 14.55 14.67
N SER A 129 18.81 15.78 14.54
CA SER A 129 18.36 16.84 15.43
C SER A 129 16.91 17.24 15.10
N ALA A 130 16.23 17.93 16.04
CA ALA A 130 14.92 18.52 15.77
C ALA A 130 14.96 19.48 14.56
N GLN A 131 16.07 20.19 14.38
CA GLN A 131 16.26 21.11 13.25
C GLN A 131 16.40 20.36 11.92
N ASP A 132 17.10 19.23 11.91
CA ASP A 132 17.27 18.40 10.71
C ASP A 132 15.95 17.76 10.28
N PHE A 133 15.15 17.32 11.25
CA PHE A 133 13.81 16.83 10.97
C PHE A 133 12.92 17.92 10.35
N LEU A 134 12.91 19.13 10.94
CA LEU A 134 12.16 20.26 10.39
C LEU A 134 12.67 20.72 9.01
N LYS A 135 13.97 20.56 8.74
CA LYS A 135 14.57 20.86 7.45
C LYS A 135 14.14 19.87 6.37
N TRP A 136 14.21 18.57 6.66
CA TRP A 136 14.05 17.52 5.66
C TRP A 136 12.61 17.04 5.49
N THR A 137 11.84 16.94 6.57
CA THR A 137 10.46 16.44 6.50
C THR A 137 9.58 17.18 5.48
N PRO A 138 9.59 18.53 5.34
CA PRO A 138 8.78 19.19 4.31
C PRO A 138 9.36 19.06 2.89
N ARG A 139 10.60 18.60 2.74
CA ARG A 139 11.30 18.51 1.45
C ARG A 139 11.24 17.12 0.83
N LEU A 140 11.12 16.07 1.65
CA LEU A 140 11.06 14.71 1.16
C LEU A 140 9.66 14.40 0.61
N SER A 141 9.61 13.74 -0.54
CA SER A 141 8.36 13.21 -1.09
C SER A 141 7.76 12.13 -0.20
N ALA A 142 6.47 11.84 -0.36
CA ALA A 142 5.80 10.75 0.35
C ALA A 142 6.49 9.38 0.15
N ARG A 143 7.02 9.12 -1.05
CA ARG A 143 7.77 7.89 -1.36
C ARG A 143 9.11 7.83 -0.65
N GLU A 144 9.91 8.90 -0.71
CA GLU A 144 11.20 9.01 0.01
C GLU A 144 10.99 8.80 1.52
N LYS A 145 9.97 9.47 2.05
CA LYS A 145 9.47 9.33 3.41
C LYS A 145 9.22 7.87 3.78
N HIS A 146 8.24 7.21 3.16
CA HIS A 146 7.87 5.83 3.49
C HIS A 146 9.04 4.85 3.37
N PHE A 147 9.94 5.11 2.43
CA PHE A 147 11.15 4.32 2.28
C PHE A 147 12.10 4.50 3.48
N LEU A 148 12.40 5.74 3.86
CA LEU A 148 13.32 6.07 4.95
C LEU A 148 12.86 5.50 6.29
N GLU A 149 11.55 5.42 6.53
CA GLU A 149 10.96 4.78 7.71
C GLU A 149 11.32 3.28 7.81
N ARG A 150 11.44 2.60 6.66
CA ARG A 150 11.69 1.15 6.59
C ARG A 150 13.17 0.79 6.64
N LEU A 151 14.07 1.76 6.54
CA LEU A 151 15.50 1.51 6.62
C LEU A 151 15.89 1.12 8.06
N PRO A 152 16.47 -0.07 8.28
CA PRO A 152 16.81 -0.57 9.63
C PRO A 152 17.84 0.26 10.42
N VAL A 153 18.43 1.24 9.76
CA VAL A 153 19.57 2.03 10.21
C VAL A 153 19.21 3.45 10.60
N MET A 154 18.00 3.91 10.27
CA MET A 154 17.65 5.33 10.37
C MET A 154 17.36 5.80 11.79
N PHE A 155 17.21 4.91 12.78
CA PHE A 155 16.83 5.34 14.15
C PHE A 155 17.46 4.48 15.23
N ARG A 156 18.80 4.35 15.20
CA ARG A 156 19.56 3.69 16.26
C ARG A 156 20.11 4.79 17.17
N ASP A 157 19.72 4.76 18.43
CA ASP A 157 20.14 5.68 19.49
C ASP A 157 19.60 7.12 19.39
N GLU A 158 18.44 7.33 20.00
CA GLU A 158 18.30 8.18 21.18
C GLU A 158 16.85 8.16 21.69
N GLY A 159 16.62 7.43 22.79
CA GLY A 159 15.42 7.56 23.64
C GLY A 159 14.07 7.27 22.97
N THR A 160 13.32 6.34 23.55
CA THR A 160 11.87 6.16 23.28
C THR A 160 11.06 7.47 23.28
N ASN A 161 11.57 8.56 23.88
CA ASN A 161 10.98 9.90 23.89
C ASN A 161 11.14 10.75 22.62
N PHE A 162 12.11 10.52 21.73
CA PHE A 162 12.20 11.30 20.47
C PHE A 162 11.07 10.91 19.52
N ARG A 163 10.78 9.60 19.43
CA ARG A 163 9.60 9.07 18.74
C ARG A 163 8.31 9.68 19.31
N ILE A 164 8.15 9.75 20.64
CA ILE A 164 6.91 10.23 21.29
C ILE A 164 6.69 11.76 21.14
N ARG A 165 7.74 12.59 21.14
CA ARG A 165 7.60 14.06 21.09
C ARG A 165 7.18 14.61 19.73
N PHE A 166 7.45 13.90 18.64
CA PHE A 166 7.05 14.29 17.29
C PHE A 166 5.99 13.35 16.69
N SER A 167 5.72 12.18 17.28
CA SER A 167 4.64 11.27 16.84
C SER A 167 3.23 11.80 17.11
N ALA A 168 3.03 12.71 18.08
CA ALA A 168 1.67 13.12 18.43
C ALA A 168 0.97 13.98 17.35
N THR A 169 1.71 14.54 16.38
CA THR A 169 1.14 15.42 15.33
C THR A 169 1.78 15.28 13.94
N TYR A 170 2.91 14.57 13.80
CA TYR A 170 3.61 14.35 12.53
C TYR A 170 3.93 12.88 12.30
N ASP A 171 2.96 12.02 12.62
CA ASP A 171 2.98 10.61 12.31
C ASP A 171 2.63 10.41 10.82
N TRP A 172 3.53 10.80 9.91
CA TRP A 172 3.34 10.58 8.47
C TRP A 172 3.46 9.10 8.06
N TRP A 173 3.76 8.22 9.03
CA TRP A 173 3.91 6.78 8.86
C TRP A 173 3.05 5.92 9.80
N TYR A 174 2.55 6.47 10.92
CA TYR A 174 1.47 5.76 11.61
C TYR A 174 0.23 6.00 10.77
N LEU A 175 -0.45 4.90 10.47
CA LEU A 175 -1.90 4.94 10.42
C LEU A 175 -2.32 5.49 11.79
N GLY A 176 -2.42 6.82 11.93
CA GLY A 176 -2.90 7.46 13.14
C GLY A 176 -4.18 6.75 13.51
N ASP A 177 -4.23 6.17 14.71
CA ASP A 177 -5.33 5.33 15.22
C ASP A 177 -5.61 3.93 14.62
N ARG A 178 -4.96 3.50 13.52
CA ARG A 178 -5.34 2.40 12.59
C ARG A 178 -6.23 2.82 11.40
N SER A 179 -6.39 4.11 11.13
CA SER A 179 -7.25 4.71 10.09
C SER A 179 -6.70 4.63 8.65
N TYR A 180 -6.04 3.53 8.25
CA TYR A 180 -5.85 3.32 6.82
C TYR A 180 -7.20 3.04 6.15
N ASP A 181 -7.86 4.08 5.68
CA ASP A 181 -9.11 3.94 4.98
C ASP A 181 -8.86 3.89 3.46
N ILE A 182 -8.87 2.70 2.87
CA ILE A 182 -8.84 2.59 1.41
C ILE A 182 -9.99 3.31 0.72
N LEU A 183 -11.11 3.56 1.41
CA LEU A 183 -12.23 4.29 0.82
C LEU A 183 -11.81 5.72 0.49
N THR A 184 -10.66 6.16 1.02
CA THR A 184 -10.02 7.41 0.66
C THR A 184 -8.94 7.25 -0.42
N GLU A 185 -8.47 6.04 -0.74
CA GLU A 185 -7.48 5.87 -1.82
C GLU A 185 -8.00 6.45 -3.14
N LEU A 186 -7.10 7.13 -3.84
CA LEU A 186 -7.42 7.69 -5.13
C LEU A 186 -7.66 6.58 -6.15
N VAL A 187 -8.85 6.56 -6.72
CA VAL A 187 -9.21 5.70 -7.85
C VAL A 187 -8.57 6.24 -9.13
N GLU A 188 -7.71 5.44 -9.74
CA GLU A 188 -7.11 5.69 -11.06
C GLU A 188 -8.06 5.23 -12.18
N GLN A 189 -8.57 4.00 -12.06
CA GLN A 189 -9.34 3.35 -13.11
C GLN A 189 -10.45 2.48 -12.53
N ASN A 190 -11.60 2.44 -13.20
CA ASN A 190 -12.73 1.58 -12.87
C ASN A 190 -12.97 0.56 -13.99
N PHE A 191 -13.33 -0.67 -13.60
CA PHE A 191 -13.68 -1.75 -14.51
C PHE A 191 -15.14 -2.15 -14.27
N LYS A 192 -15.88 -2.40 -15.36
CA LYS A 192 -17.29 -2.77 -15.33
C LYS A 192 -17.58 -4.02 -16.15
N SER A 193 -18.63 -4.72 -15.75
CA SER A 193 -19.30 -5.75 -16.53
C SER A 193 -20.79 -5.40 -16.58
N GLY A 194 -21.26 -4.97 -17.75
CA GLY A 194 -22.54 -4.27 -17.89
C GLY A 194 -22.55 -3.00 -17.03
N ASP A 195 -23.60 -2.82 -16.23
CA ASP A 195 -23.75 -1.66 -15.34
C ASP A 195 -23.03 -1.83 -13.98
N ARG A 196 -22.53 -3.03 -13.68
CA ARG A 196 -21.89 -3.35 -12.41
C ARG A 196 -20.39 -3.08 -12.46
N THR A 197 -19.87 -2.28 -11.54
CA THR A 197 -18.42 -2.18 -11.29
C THR A 197 -17.89 -3.50 -10.77
N THR A 198 -16.85 -4.07 -11.38
CA THR A 198 -16.26 -5.36 -10.96
C THR A 198 -14.94 -5.19 -10.23
N ALA A 199 -14.17 -4.14 -10.57
CA ALA A 199 -12.94 -3.79 -9.89
C ALA A 199 -12.57 -2.31 -10.10
N PHE A 200 -11.59 -1.86 -9.34
CA PHE A 200 -10.94 -0.56 -9.50
C PHE A 200 -9.46 -0.64 -9.17
N ILE A 201 -8.65 0.17 -9.85
CA ILE A 201 -7.23 0.39 -9.51
C ILE A 201 -7.13 1.67 -8.70
N THR A 202 -6.44 1.59 -7.56
CA THR A 202 -6.17 2.70 -6.67
C THR A 202 -4.68 2.86 -6.38
N TYR A 203 -4.28 4.02 -5.87
CA TYR A 203 -2.97 4.23 -5.27
C TYR A 203 -3.03 4.13 -3.76
N ASN A 204 -2.20 3.26 -3.18
CA ASN A 204 -2.11 3.11 -1.74
C ASN A 204 -1.23 4.18 -1.08
N ALA A 205 -1.06 4.12 0.24
CA ALA A 205 -0.20 5.08 0.97
C ALA A 205 1.25 5.11 0.47
N TYR A 206 1.78 4.00 -0.05
CA TYR A 206 3.12 3.93 -0.63
C TYR A 206 3.19 4.47 -2.07
N ASP A 207 2.07 5.01 -2.58
CA ASP A 207 1.91 5.45 -3.95
C ASP A 207 2.15 4.34 -4.98
N VAL A 208 1.72 3.11 -4.65
CA VAL A 208 1.72 1.98 -5.58
C VAL A 208 0.32 1.52 -5.94
N ARG A 209 0.17 1.07 -7.19
CA ARG A 209 -1.11 0.60 -7.72
C ARG A 209 -1.59 -0.68 -7.06
N CYS A 210 -2.88 -0.68 -6.74
CA CYS A 210 -3.58 -1.81 -6.15
C CYS A 210 -4.87 -2.07 -6.91
N LEU A 211 -5.04 -3.30 -7.38
CA LEU A 211 -6.30 -3.80 -7.88
C LEU A 211 -7.19 -4.18 -6.70
N ASN A 212 -8.42 -3.68 -6.70
CA ASN A 212 -9.45 -4.03 -5.74
C ASN A 212 -10.62 -4.64 -6.50
N ALA A 213 -10.79 -5.95 -6.37
CA ALA A 213 -11.87 -6.70 -7.00
C ALA A 213 -13.04 -6.84 -6.04
N GLN A 214 -14.27 -6.56 -6.50
CA GLN A 214 -15.44 -6.63 -5.64
C GLN A 214 -15.78 -8.07 -5.23
N SER A 215 -15.54 -9.03 -6.11
CA SER A 215 -16.04 -10.39 -5.94
C SER A 215 -15.09 -11.50 -6.39
N VAL A 216 -13.82 -11.20 -6.69
CA VAL A 216 -12.84 -12.21 -7.12
C VAL A 216 -11.81 -12.39 -6.03
N MET A 217 -11.79 -13.59 -5.45
CA MET A 217 -10.96 -13.86 -4.28
C MET A 217 -9.48 -13.86 -4.64
N PHE A 218 -8.73 -13.00 -3.94
CA PHE A 218 -7.28 -13.07 -3.84
C PHE A 218 -6.90 -13.63 -2.47
N VAL A 219 -5.86 -14.46 -2.45
CA VAL A 219 -5.28 -15.01 -1.21
C VAL A 219 -3.77 -14.79 -1.26
N ASP A 220 -3.25 -13.84 -0.48
CA ASP A 220 -1.79 -13.67 -0.28
C ASP A 220 -1.36 -14.56 0.90
N VAL A 221 -0.41 -15.46 0.64
CA VAL A 221 0.17 -16.39 1.61
C VAL A 221 1.66 -16.12 1.70
N ASP A 222 2.16 -15.70 2.85
CA ASP A 222 3.59 -15.47 3.07
C ASP A 222 4.33 -16.82 3.27
N LEU A 223 5.52 -16.95 2.68
CA LEU A 223 6.43 -18.09 2.88
C LEU A 223 7.56 -17.70 3.85
N ASP A 224 8.08 -18.67 4.59
CA ASP A 224 9.24 -18.48 5.48
C ASP A 224 10.54 -18.33 4.64
N PRO A 225 11.46 -17.39 4.92
CA PRO A 225 12.61 -17.09 4.07
C PRO A 225 13.79 -18.05 4.24
N GLU A 226 13.60 -19.35 4.00
CA GLU A 226 14.71 -20.28 3.71
C GLU A 226 14.87 -20.57 2.20
N GLN A 227 13.96 -20.06 1.35
CA GLN A 227 14.09 -20.15 -0.13
C GLN A 227 14.30 -18.80 -0.84
N VAL A 228 14.39 -17.70 -0.09
CA VAL A 228 14.78 -16.38 -0.63
C VAL A 228 16.07 -15.98 0.09
N ALA A 229 17.18 -16.57 -0.34
CA ALA A 229 18.49 -16.26 0.20
C ALA A 229 18.86 -14.81 -0.16
N LEU A 230 19.39 -14.10 0.84
CA LEU A 230 19.95 -12.74 0.84
C LEU A 230 18.93 -11.59 0.73
N TYR A 231 18.26 -11.26 1.83
CA TYR A 231 18.31 -9.93 2.51
C TYR A 231 17.65 -10.09 3.89
N SER A 232 18.47 -10.23 4.93
CA SER A 232 18.02 -10.48 6.30
C SER A 232 17.39 -9.24 6.93
N GLU A 233 16.10 -9.34 7.28
CA GLU A 233 15.42 -8.35 8.11
C GLU A 233 15.87 -8.42 9.60
N PRO A 234 16.19 -7.28 10.26
CA PRO A 234 16.53 -7.19 11.69
C PRO A 234 15.36 -6.94 12.65
N TRP A 235 14.11 -7.29 12.31
CA TRP A 235 12.94 -6.81 13.07
C TRP A 235 12.02 -7.96 13.51
N GLY A 236 12.06 -8.25 14.81
CA GLY A 236 11.26 -9.28 15.44
C GLY A 236 9.76 -9.12 15.20
N ARG A 237 9.17 -10.09 14.50
CA ARG A 237 7.82 -10.56 14.80
C ARG A 237 7.92 -11.66 15.83
N TYR A 238 7.72 -11.32 17.11
CA TYR A 238 7.33 -12.30 18.10
C TYR A 238 5.90 -12.77 17.78
N GLY A 239 5.84 -13.85 17.01
CA GLY A 239 4.65 -14.60 16.70
C GLY A 239 5.12 -15.93 16.14
N LEU A 240 5.31 -16.91 17.03
CA LEU A 240 5.50 -18.31 16.64
C LEU A 240 4.52 -18.66 15.51
N LYS A 241 4.99 -19.24 14.39
CA LYS A 241 4.34 -20.36 13.68
C LYS A 241 5.06 -20.75 12.39
N HIS A 242 5.55 -21.98 12.41
CA HIS A 242 5.67 -22.96 11.33
C HIS A 242 6.17 -22.55 9.93
N ARG A 243 7.34 -23.12 9.61
CA ARG A 243 7.82 -23.46 8.26
C ARG A 243 6.66 -23.93 7.40
N THR A 244 6.15 -23.11 6.49
CA THR A 244 5.24 -23.60 5.45
C THR A 244 6.02 -23.58 4.14
N GLN A 245 6.37 -24.76 3.64
CA GLN A 245 7.07 -24.86 2.36
C GLN A 245 6.09 -24.57 1.22
N GLU A 246 6.58 -24.12 0.07
CA GLU A 246 5.76 -23.92 -1.13
C GLU A 246 4.94 -25.18 -1.47
N SER A 247 5.58 -26.35 -1.38
CA SER A 247 4.95 -27.66 -1.59
C SER A 247 3.77 -27.93 -0.64
N GLU A 248 3.83 -27.45 0.60
CA GLU A 248 2.76 -27.62 1.59
C GLU A 248 1.56 -26.74 1.25
N ILE A 249 1.79 -25.48 0.84
CA ILE A 249 0.70 -24.62 0.38
C ILE A 249 0.09 -25.18 -0.90
N LEU A 250 0.89 -25.62 -1.88
CA LEU A 250 0.35 -26.21 -3.11
C LEU A 250 -0.45 -27.49 -2.84
N SER A 251 -0.04 -28.30 -1.86
CA SER A 251 -0.82 -29.45 -1.39
C SER A 251 -2.15 -29.01 -0.76
N LEU A 252 -2.13 -27.95 0.04
CA LEU A 252 -3.32 -27.36 0.65
C LEU A 252 -4.26 -26.76 -0.40
N VAL A 253 -3.74 -26.09 -1.43
CA VAL A 253 -4.51 -25.63 -2.59
C VAL A 253 -5.12 -26.83 -3.31
N ALA A 254 -4.33 -27.86 -3.61
CA ALA A 254 -4.78 -29.05 -4.33
C ALA A 254 -5.86 -29.86 -3.59
N THR A 255 -5.85 -29.86 -2.26
CA THR A 255 -6.93 -30.45 -1.45
C THR A 255 -8.14 -29.53 -1.39
N THR A 256 -7.93 -28.24 -1.19
CA THR A 256 -9.00 -27.22 -1.10
C THR A 256 -9.81 -27.14 -2.40
N VAL A 257 -9.17 -27.15 -3.57
CA VAL A 257 -9.89 -27.14 -4.86
C VAL A 257 -10.78 -28.38 -5.06
N LYS A 258 -10.43 -29.51 -4.45
CA LYS A 258 -11.24 -30.74 -4.52
C LYS A 258 -12.41 -30.69 -3.54
N ASP A 259 -12.15 -30.25 -2.31
CA ASP A 259 -13.14 -30.19 -1.24
C ASP A 259 -14.29 -29.23 -1.55
N PHE A 260 -13.99 -28.14 -2.26
CA PHE A 260 -14.95 -27.07 -2.55
C PHE A 260 -15.33 -26.97 -4.04
N ASP A 261 -14.82 -27.87 -4.89
CA ASP A 261 -14.97 -27.82 -6.35
C ASP A 261 -14.64 -26.43 -6.93
N LEU A 262 -13.39 -26.01 -6.71
CA LEU A 262 -12.89 -24.67 -7.09
C LEU A 262 -11.82 -24.75 -8.17
N ARG A 263 -11.41 -23.57 -8.66
CA ARG A 263 -10.23 -23.40 -9.50
C ARG A 263 -9.38 -22.23 -8.97
N PHE A 264 -8.10 -22.49 -8.71
CA PHE A 264 -7.14 -21.46 -8.32
C PHE A 264 -6.03 -21.31 -9.35
N GLU A 265 -5.66 -20.07 -9.61
CA GLU A 265 -4.45 -19.70 -10.33
C GLU A 265 -3.42 -19.23 -9.31
N ALA A 266 -2.29 -19.93 -9.24
CA ALA A 266 -1.24 -19.65 -8.28
C ALA A 266 -0.12 -18.85 -8.93
N TYR A 267 0.38 -17.87 -8.17
CA TYR A 267 1.46 -17.00 -8.56
C TYR A 267 2.51 -16.97 -7.45
N ARG A 268 3.79 -17.01 -7.81
CA ARG A 268 4.87 -16.74 -6.88
C ARG A 268 5.04 -15.23 -6.74
N THR A 269 5.13 -14.76 -5.50
CA THR A 269 5.51 -13.39 -5.15
C THR A 269 6.85 -13.43 -4.45
N ALA A 270 7.51 -12.29 -4.29
CA ALA A 270 8.80 -12.23 -3.61
C ALA A 270 8.78 -12.70 -2.14
N ALA A 271 7.64 -12.57 -1.45
CA ALA A 271 7.52 -12.98 -0.05
C ALA A 271 6.73 -14.29 0.13
N GLY A 272 6.17 -14.85 -0.93
CA GLY A 272 5.25 -15.98 -0.79
C GLY A 272 4.50 -16.33 -2.06
N MET A 273 3.21 -16.57 -1.95
CA MET A 273 2.34 -16.85 -3.09
C MET A 273 1.08 -16.00 -3.06
N ARG A 274 0.54 -15.77 -4.25
CA ARG A 274 -0.77 -15.19 -4.45
C ARG A 274 -1.64 -16.20 -5.18
N LEU A 275 -2.83 -16.44 -4.68
CA LEU A 275 -3.83 -17.28 -5.33
C LEU A 275 -4.97 -16.40 -5.82
N ILE A 276 -5.47 -16.68 -7.02
CA ILE A 276 -6.68 -16.07 -7.58
C ILE A 276 -7.70 -17.17 -7.79
N GLU A 277 -8.86 -17.09 -7.15
CA GLU A 277 -9.96 -18.03 -7.38
C GLU A 277 -10.70 -17.63 -8.66
N THR A 278 -10.83 -18.56 -9.61
CA THR A 278 -11.36 -18.27 -10.95
C THR A 278 -12.63 -19.01 -11.30
N SER A 279 -13.19 -19.86 -10.41
CA SER A 279 -14.41 -20.61 -10.70
C SER A 279 -15.70 -19.89 -10.34
N ARG A 280 -15.66 -18.94 -9.39
CA ARG A 280 -16.89 -18.23 -8.97
C ARG A 280 -16.61 -16.85 -8.35
N GLU A 281 -17.71 -16.16 -8.05
CA GLU A 281 -17.69 -14.90 -7.32
C GLU A 281 -17.83 -15.14 -5.82
N TRP A 282 -17.21 -14.27 -5.02
CA TRP A 282 -17.13 -14.36 -3.57
C TRP A 282 -17.56 -13.06 -2.90
N ASN A 283 -18.06 -13.17 -1.67
CA ASN A 283 -18.32 -12.01 -0.81
C ASN A 283 -17.16 -11.87 0.20
N PRO A 284 -16.37 -10.79 0.17
CA PRO A 284 -15.28 -10.53 1.12
C PRO A 284 -15.72 -10.54 2.60
N GLU A 285 -16.99 -10.26 2.87
CA GLU A 285 -17.54 -10.18 4.23
C GLU A 285 -18.08 -11.53 4.74
N SER A 286 -18.23 -12.54 3.88
CA SER A 286 -18.83 -13.82 4.28
C SER A 286 -17.91 -14.69 5.13
N GLU A 287 -18.49 -15.44 6.06
CA GLU A 287 -17.76 -16.42 6.87
C GLU A 287 -17.12 -17.51 6.01
N GLU A 288 -17.76 -17.89 4.90
CA GLU A 288 -17.22 -18.85 3.94
C GLU A 288 -15.93 -18.34 3.28
N SER A 289 -15.90 -17.07 2.85
CA SER A 289 -14.72 -16.44 2.27
C SER A 289 -13.57 -16.36 3.27
N LEU A 290 -13.87 -15.95 4.51
CA LEU A 290 -12.89 -15.85 5.58
C LEU A 290 -12.33 -17.22 5.96
N GLY A 291 -13.21 -18.23 6.10
CA GLY A 291 -12.82 -19.60 6.41
C GLY A 291 -11.96 -20.22 5.31
N LEU A 292 -12.24 -19.93 4.04
CA LEU A 292 -11.40 -20.40 2.93
C LEU A 292 -10.02 -19.73 2.92
N GLN A 293 -9.96 -18.41 3.13
CA GLN A 293 -8.69 -17.67 3.25
C GLN A 293 -7.86 -18.17 4.43
N GLU A 294 -8.48 -18.37 5.59
CA GLU A 294 -7.82 -18.92 6.77
C GLU A 294 -7.30 -20.34 6.52
N ARG A 295 -8.12 -21.20 5.89
CA ARG A 295 -7.72 -22.55 5.50
C ARG A 295 -6.50 -22.55 4.58
N LEU A 296 -6.39 -21.58 3.67
CA LEU A 296 -5.27 -21.46 2.73
C LEU A 296 -4.04 -20.77 3.33
N GLY A 297 -4.07 -20.36 4.61
CA GLY A 297 -2.95 -19.73 5.29
C GLY A 297 -2.80 -18.22 5.01
N CYS A 298 -3.87 -17.56 4.59
CA CYS A 298 -3.84 -16.14 4.26
C CYS A 298 -3.47 -15.26 5.46
N ASP A 299 -2.67 -14.21 5.25
CA ASP A 299 -2.29 -13.28 6.32
C ASP A 299 -3.53 -12.60 6.96
N ARG A 300 -3.58 -12.58 8.29
CA ARG A 300 -4.74 -12.06 9.04
C ARG A 300 -4.97 -10.56 8.84
N LEU A 301 -3.90 -9.78 8.65
CA LEU A 301 -4.05 -8.35 8.35
C LEU A 301 -4.66 -8.18 6.96
N PHE A 302 -4.23 -8.97 5.97
CA PHE A 302 -4.81 -8.99 4.64
C PHE A 302 -6.29 -9.41 4.64
N GLN A 303 -6.66 -10.45 5.39
CA GLN A 303 -8.06 -10.86 5.52
C GLN A 303 -8.93 -9.74 6.10
N ASN A 304 -8.48 -9.12 7.20
CA ASN A 304 -9.19 -8.01 7.84
C ASN A 304 -9.30 -6.80 6.90
N LEU A 305 -8.26 -6.55 6.12
CA LEU A 305 -8.25 -5.52 5.09
C LEU A 305 -9.35 -5.82 4.07
N CYS A 306 -9.35 -6.99 3.44
CA CYS A 306 -10.35 -7.33 2.42
C CYS A 306 -11.79 -7.24 2.95
N LYS A 307 -12.02 -7.72 4.18
CA LYS A 307 -13.32 -7.63 4.86
C LYS A 307 -13.76 -6.18 5.06
N THR A 308 -12.90 -5.35 5.66
CA THR A 308 -13.21 -3.94 5.96
C THR A 308 -13.50 -3.16 4.68
N GLN A 309 -12.81 -3.51 3.60
CA GLN A 309 -12.87 -2.83 2.31
C GLN A 309 -13.99 -3.33 1.41
N ARG A 310 -14.61 -4.47 1.76
CA ARG A 310 -15.59 -5.16 0.92
C ARG A 310 -15.07 -5.43 -0.49
N THR A 311 -13.77 -5.71 -0.59
CA THR A 311 -13.07 -6.05 -1.83
C THR A 311 -11.93 -7.00 -1.53
N TYR A 312 -11.51 -7.79 -2.50
CA TYR A 312 -10.23 -8.50 -2.47
C TYR A 312 -9.16 -7.66 -3.16
N ARG A 313 -7.96 -7.63 -2.60
CA ARG A 313 -6.91 -6.70 -3.01
C ARG A 313 -5.68 -7.41 -3.55
N ALA A 314 -5.07 -6.86 -4.60
CA ALA A 314 -3.77 -7.28 -5.11
C ALA A 314 -2.92 -6.06 -5.47
N ARG A 315 -1.66 -6.02 -5.02
CA ARG A 315 -0.69 -5.01 -5.52
C ARG A 315 -0.34 -5.34 -6.97
N LEU A 316 -0.31 -4.30 -7.81
CA LEU A 316 0.08 -4.35 -9.22
C LEU A 316 1.50 -3.82 -9.47
N GLU A 317 2.16 -3.37 -8.41
CA GLU A 317 3.55 -2.89 -8.42
C GLU A 317 4.27 -3.48 -7.19
N PRO A 318 5.59 -3.75 -7.29
CA PRO A 318 6.37 -4.18 -6.13
C PRO A 318 6.36 -3.09 -5.06
N LYS A 319 6.68 -3.46 -3.82
CA LYS A 319 6.85 -2.46 -2.75
C LYS A 319 8.02 -1.55 -3.15
N PRO A 320 7.97 -0.23 -2.91
CA PRO A 320 9.02 0.69 -3.37
C PRO A 320 10.43 0.35 -2.84
N TRP A 321 10.52 -0.35 -1.70
CA TRP A 321 11.77 -0.82 -1.11
C TRP A 321 12.25 -2.20 -1.62
N ARG A 322 11.58 -2.81 -2.60
CA ARG A 322 11.90 -4.12 -3.18
C ARG A 322 12.35 -3.97 -4.64
N ASN A 323 13.60 -3.56 -4.84
CA ASN A 323 14.15 -3.29 -6.17
C ASN A 323 14.42 -4.57 -6.97
N GLY A 324 14.14 -4.54 -8.27
CA GLY A 324 14.39 -5.62 -9.22
C GLY A 324 13.41 -6.78 -9.13
N GLU A 325 12.52 -6.76 -8.14
CA GLU A 325 11.48 -7.77 -8.00
C GLU A 325 10.32 -7.50 -8.96
N THR A 326 9.80 -8.56 -9.56
CA THR A 326 8.53 -8.52 -10.26
C THR A 326 7.37 -8.60 -9.27
N VAL A 327 6.18 -8.15 -9.68
CA VAL A 327 4.99 -8.18 -8.83
C VAL A 327 4.67 -9.61 -8.40
N CYS A 328 4.58 -10.50 -9.39
CA CYS A 328 4.36 -11.92 -9.24
C CYS A 328 4.56 -12.64 -10.57
N HIS A 329 4.76 -13.95 -10.58
CA HIS A 329 4.71 -14.75 -11.82
C HIS A 329 3.82 -15.97 -11.64
N HIS A 330 3.12 -16.38 -12.69
CA HIS A 330 2.21 -17.53 -12.66
C HIS A 330 3.01 -18.83 -12.55
N ILE A 331 2.63 -19.70 -11.61
CA ILE A 331 3.30 -20.99 -11.35
C ILE A 331 2.40 -22.20 -11.61
N GLY A 332 1.09 -22.01 -11.74
CA GLY A 332 0.20 -23.09 -12.13
C GLY A 332 -1.29 -22.84 -11.88
N SER A 333 -2.10 -23.71 -12.48
CA SER A 333 -3.55 -23.76 -12.32
C SER A 333 -3.95 -25.04 -11.58
N TYR A 334 -4.82 -24.91 -10.57
CA TYR A 334 -5.23 -26.00 -9.69
C TYR A 334 -6.75 -26.11 -9.68
N GLY A 335 -7.28 -27.33 -9.79
CA GLY A 335 -8.73 -27.57 -9.82
C GLY A 335 -9.29 -27.72 -11.24
N LYS A 336 -10.55 -28.14 -11.34
CA LYS A 336 -11.23 -28.43 -12.61
C LYS A 336 -12.58 -27.73 -12.77
N ALA A 337 -12.99 -26.96 -11.77
CA ALA A 337 -14.22 -26.19 -11.83
C ALA A 337 -14.20 -25.26 -13.06
N PRO A 338 -15.37 -25.05 -13.70
CA PRO A 338 -15.48 -24.16 -14.84
C PRO A 338 -15.14 -22.74 -14.43
N GLU A 339 -14.57 -21.98 -15.35
CA GLU A 339 -14.15 -20.61 -15.09
C GLU A 339 -15.34 -19.64 -15.09
N ASN A 340 -15.30 -18.66 -14.19
CA ASN A 340 -16.23 -17.56 -14.13
C ASN A 340 -15.73 -16.38 -14.97
N ALA A 341 -16.61 -15.82 -15.80
CA ALA A 341 -16.24 -14.75 -16.73
C ALA A 341 -15.72 -13.47 -16.05
N ILE A 342 -16.28 -13.08 -14.90
CA ILE A 342 -15.79 -11.93 -14.13
C ILE A 342 -14.44 -12.25 -13.50
N ALA A 343 -14.27 -13.44 -12.94
CA ALA A 343 -12.99 -13.86 -12.37
C ALA A 343 -11.87 -13.89 -13.41
N LEU A 344 -12.16 -14.36 -14.63
CA LEU A 344 -11.23 -14.29 -15.76
C LEU A 344 -10.88 -12.86 -16.17
N GLN A 345 -11.87 -11.96 -16.22
CA GLN A 345 -11.63 -10.55 -16.50
C GLN A 345 -10.67 -9.93 -15.46
N ILE A 346 -10.89 -10.20 -14.18
CA ILE A 346 -10.03 -9.69 -13.10
C ILE A 346 -8.63 -10.30 -13.16
N LYS A 347 -8.51 -11.60 -13.45
CA LYS A 347 -7.22 -12.26 -13.68
C LYS A 347 -6.47 -11.60 -14.83
N GLN A 348 -7.13 -11.31 -15.95
CA GLN A 348 -6.50 -10.65 -17.10
C GLN A 348 -5.99 -9.25 -16.75
N ILE A 349 -6.75 -8.48 -15.96
CA ILE A 349 -6.29 -7.18 -15.46
C ILE A 349 -5.06 -7.36 -14.59
N HIS A 350 -5.06 -8.31 -13.66
CA HIS A 350 -3.91 -8.61 -12.81
C HIS A 350 -2.68 -9.05 -13.61
N ASP A 351 -2.84 -9.94 -14.58
CA ASP A 351 -1.75 -10.51 -15.39
C ASP A 351 -1.06 -9.47 -16.26
N ALA A 352 -1.78 -8.43 -16.72
CA ALA A 352 -1.20 -7.32 -17.46
C ALA A 352 -0.10 -6.57 -16.66
N TRP A 353 -0.12 -6.67 -15.33
CA TRP A 353 0.88 -6.04 -14.44
C TRP A 353 1.89 -7.03 -13.88
N CYS A 354 1.49 -8.29 -13.65
CA CYS A 354 2.41 -9.31 -13.16
C CYS A 354 3.38 -9.81 -14.23
N LEU A 355 3.04 -9.75 -15.52
CA LEU A 355 3.81 -10.37 -16.61
C LEU A 355 4.59 -9.37 -17.50
N GLY A 356 4.85 -8.14 -17.04
CA GLY A 356 5.62 -7.14 -17.80
C GLY A 356 7.09 -7.55 -18.06
N ASP A 357 7.67 -7.02 -19.15
CA ASP A 357 8.87 -7.38 -19.95
C ASP A 357 10.21 -7.86 -19.30
N GLY A 358 10.28 -8.20 -18.01
CA GLY A 358 11.51 -8.66 -17.36
C GLY A 358 11.55 -10.17 -17.13
N ASP A 359 12.50 -10.86 -17.78
CA ASP A 359 13.01 -12.14 -17.27
C ASP A 359 13.62 -11.92 -15.86
N LEU A 360 13.35 -12.85 -14.95
CA LEU A 360 13.89 -12.84 -13.60
C LEU A 360 15.43 -12.94 -13.66
N GLY A 361 16.12 -11.95 -13.11
CA GLY A 361 17.58 -11.97 -12.93
C GLY A 361 18.06 -13.01 -11.94
#